data_AF-A0A973YW02-F1
#
_entry.id   AF-A0A973YW02-F1
#
_cell.length_a   1.000
_cell.length_b   1.000
_cell.length_c   1.000
_cell.angle_alpha   90.00
_cell.angle_beta   90.00
_cell.angle_gamma   90.00
#
_symmetry.space_group_name_H-M   'P 1'
#
loop_
_entity.id
_entity.type
_entity.pdbx_description
1 polymer ?
#
loop_
_entity_poly.entity_id
_entity_poly.type
_entity_poly.pdbx_seq_one_letter_code
_entity_poly.pdbx_strand_id
1 'polypeptide(L)' 'MQPLPARKPAAEIDAQRSAAALMRAYAERTGLIGHAAPQRYLWTDAFAVCNFIALDEIECAERLIEQVHE' A
#
# COMPACT_ATOMS: atom_id res chain seq x y z
N MET A 1 14.73 29.54 -0.77
CA MET A 1 14.16 28.18 -0.90
C MET A 1 13.61 28.08 -2.32
N GLN A 2 14.29 27.38 -3.23
CA GLN A 2 13.77 27.18 -4.60
C GLN A 2 12.58 26.20 -4.54
N PRO A 3 11.51 26.41 -5.33
CA PRO A 3 10.40 25.46 -5.40
C PRO A 3 10.90 24.13 -6.00
N LEU A 4 10.44 23.01 -5.44
CA LEU A 4 10.72 21.71 -6.00
C LEU A 4 10.16 21.66 -7.44
N PRO A 5 10.93 21.16 -8.42
CA PRO A 5 10.43 21.02 -9.78
C PRO A 5 9.21 20.10 -9.79
N ALA A 6 8.17 20.50 -10.52
CA ALA A 6 7.00 19.66 -10.74
C ALA A 6 7.43 18.32 -11.35
N ARG A 7 6.91 17.23 -10.79
CA ARG A 7 7.18 15.89 -11.29
C ARG A 7 6.57 15.74 -12.68
N LYS A 8 7.27 15.07 -13.60
CA LYS A 8 6.75 14.80 -14.94
C LYS A 8 5.60 13.78 -14.89
N PRO A 9 4.50 13.99 -15.63
CA PRO A 9 3.32 13.12 -15.56
C PRO A 9 3.59 11.67 -15.98
N ALA A 10 4.45 11.42 -16.98
CA ALA A 10 4.83 10.05 -17.36
C ALA A 10 5.57 9.31 -16.22
N ALA A 11 6.47 10.00 -15.52
CA ALA A 11 7.17 9.44 -14.37
C ALA A 11 6.24 9.20 -13.17
N GLU A 12 5.11 9.91 -13.11
CA GLU A 12 4.07 9.74 -12.09
C GLU A 12 3.23 8.49 -12.35
N ILE A 13 2.83 8.25 -13.60
CA ILE A 13 2.16 7.02 -14.02
C ILE A 13 3.04 5.79 -13.76
N ASP A 14 4.33 5.86 -14.09
CA ASP A 14 5.26 4.75 -13.85
C ASP A 14 5.42 4.41 -12.37
N ALA A 15 5.44 5.42 -11.50
CA ALA A 15 5.49 5.17 -10.06
C ALA A 15 4.16 4.72 -9.47
N GLN A 16 3.03 5.17 -10.00
CA GLN A 16 1.72 4.66 -9.56
C GLN A 16 1.62 3.16 -9.86
N ARG A 17 2.04 2.75 -11.07
CA ARG A 17 2.12 1.32 -11.43
C ARG A 17 3.10 0.55 -10.53
N SER A 18 4.24 1.15 -10.23
CA SER A 18 5.25 0.53 -9.34
C SER A 18 4.72 0.40 -7.90
N ALA A 19 4.02 1.42 -7.40
CA ALA A 19 3.38 1.42 -6.10
C ALA A 19 2.31 0.32 -6.03
N ALA A 20 1.44 0.19 -7.05
CA ALA A 20 0.46 -0.89 -7.12
C ALA A 20 1.12 -2.27 -7.07
N ALA A 21 2.19 -2.49 -7.84
CA ALA A 21 2.92 -3.77 -7.83
C ALA A 21 3.56 -4.06 -6.46
N LEU A 22 4.15 -3.06 -5.81
CA LEU A 22 4.74 -3.18 -4.49
C LEU A 22 3.69 -3.48 -3.42
N MET A 23 2.55 -2.78 -3.46
CA MET A 23 1.46 -2.98 -2.50
C MET A 23 0.78 -4.33 -2.67
N ARG A 24 0.67 -4.84 -3.91
CA ARG A 24 0.22 -6.21 -4.16
C ARG A 24 1.16 -7.25 -3.56
N ALA A 25 2.47 -7.10 -3.80
CA ALA A 25 3.47 -8.00 -3.23
C ALA A 25 3.53 -7.93 -1.70
N TYR A 26 3.30 -6.75 -1.12
CA TYR A 26 3.14 -6.59 0.32
C TYR A 26 1.95 -7.41 0.82
N ALA A 27 0.77 -7.27 0.22
CA ALA A 27 -0.44 -7.98 0.64
C ALA A 27 -0.29 -9.51 0.63
N GLU A 28 0.38 -10.06 -0.37
CA GLU A 28 0.65 -11.50 -0.46
C GLU A 28 1.64 -11.98 0.60
N ARG A 29 2.70 -11.20 0.84
CA ARG A 29 3.75 -11.56 1.81
C ARG A 29 3.30 -11.45 3.25
N THR A 30 2.41 -10.51 3.56
CA THR A 30 1.90 -10.31 4.92
C THR A 30 0.73 -11.21 5.25
N GLY A 31 0.20 -11.98 4.29
CA GLY A 31 -1.00 -12.78 4.49
C GLY A 31 -2.27 -11.94 4.54
N LEU A 32 -2.23 -10.68 4.09
CA LEU A 32 -3.44 -9.87 3.88
C LEU A 32 -4.32 -10.52 2.81
N ILE A 33 -3.69 -11.04 1.76
CA ILE A 33 -4.33 -11.89 0.75
C ILE A 33 -3.58 -13.23 0.61
N GLY A 34 -4.30 -14.26 0.15
CA GLY A 34 -3.76 -15.61 0.05
C GLY A 34 -3.85 -16.39 1.35
N HIS A 35 -2.90 -17.32 1.57
CA HIS A 35 -2.96 -18.31 2.66
C HIS A 35 -1.77 -18.19 3.65
N ALA A 36 -0.97 -17.13 3.56
CA ALA A 36 0.15 -16.92 4.47
C ALA A 36 -0.36 -16.48 5.86
N ALA A 37 0.36 -16.85 6.92
CA ALA A 37 0.02 -16.42 8.27
C ALA A 37 0.24 -14.89 8.42
N PRO A 38 -0.69 -14.17 9.07
CA PRO A 38 -0.60 -12.71 9.18
C PRO A 38 0.65 -12.26 9.95
N GLN A 39 1.45 -11.38 9.34
CA GLN A 39 2.59 -10.71 10.00
C GLN A 39 2.19 -9.31 10.46
N ARG A 40 2.34 -9.03 11.75
CA ARG A 40 1.78 -7.82 12.38
C ARG A 40 2.87 -6.81 12.74
N TYR A 41 2.88 -5.69 12.04
CA TYR A 41 3.75 -4.55 12.37
C TYR A 41 2.91 -3.27 12.29
N LEU A 42 2.36 -2.84 13.43
CA LEU A 42 1.36 -1.76 13.53
C LEU A 42 1.71 -0.49 12.74
N TRP A 43 2.99 -0.08 12.75
CA TRP A 43 3.45 1.11 12.02
C TRP A 43 3.56 0.89 10.50
N THR A 44 3.88 -0.33 10.08
CA THR A 44 3.94 -0.72 8.65
C THR A 44 2.53 -0.87 8.09
N ASP A 45 1.59 -1.38 8.88
CA ASP A 45 0.21 -1.59 8.46
C ASP A 45 -0.51 -0.24 8.26
N ALA A 46 -0.29 0.74 9.15
CA ALA A 46 -0.80 2.10 8.97
C ALA A 46 -0.26 2.77 7.69
N PHE A 47 1.01 2.55 7.36
CA PHE A 47 1.60 3.02 6.10
C PHE A 47 0.95 2.34 4.89
N ALA A 48 0.70 1.03 4.97
CA ALA A 48 0.08 0.26 3.91
C ALA A 48 -1.39 0.66 3.67
N VAL A 49 -2.19 0.90 4.71
CA VAL A 49 -3.57 1.41 4.61
C VAL A 49 -3.61 2.71 3.79
N CYS A 50 -2.75 3.67 4.10
CA CYS A 50 -2.69 4.94 3.35
C CYS A 50 -2.38 4.73 1.86
N ASN A 51 -1.46 3.80 1.54
CA ASN A 51 -1.11 3.50 0.16
C ASN A 51 -2.24 2.80 -0.59
N PHE A 52 -2.95 1.86 0.05
CA PHE A 52 -4.11 1.21 -0.57
C PHE A 52 -5.21 2.22 -0.89
N ILE A 53 -5.51 3.15 0.03
CA ILE A 53 -6.49 4.23 -0.24
C ILE A 53 -6.05 5.11 -1.41
N ALA A 54 -4.77 5.51 -1.46
CA ALA A 54 -4.23 6.32 -2.55
C ALA A 54 -4.21 5.61 -3.91
N LEU A 55 -4.29 4.28 -3.91
CA LEU A 55 -4.36 3.42 -5.10
C LEU A 55 -5.79 2.99 -5.46
N ASP A 56 -6.82 3.42 -4.70
CA ASP A 56 -8.22 2.99 -4.84
C ASP A 56 -8.47 1.48 -4.52
N GLU A 57 -7.57 0.87 -3.74
CA GLU A 57 -7.61 -0.55 -3.32
C GLU A 57 -8.32 -0.68 -1.95
N ILE A 58 -9.57 -0.21 -1.87
CA ILE A 58 -10.30 -0.05 -0.60
C ILE A 58 -10.51 -1.37 0.15
N GLU A 59 -10.79 -2.48 -0.55
CA GLU A 59 -10.95 -3.80 0.07
C GLU A 59 -9.68 -4.24 0.82
N CYS A 60 -8.51 -3.98 0.26
CA CYS A 60 -7.24 -4.29 0.91
C CYS A 60 -7.03 -3.43 2.17
N ALA A 61 -7.44 -2.14 2.14
CA ALA A 61 -7.36 -1.25 3.28
C ALA A 61 -8.26 -1.71 4.43
N GLU A 62 -9.51 -2.08 4.14
CA GLU A 62 -10.47 -2.57 5.13
C GLU A 62 -9.99 -3.88 5.79
N ARG A 63 -9.60 -4.87 4.99
CA ARG A 63 -9.09 -6.15 5.49
C ARG A 63 -7.87 -5.99 6.40
N LEU A 64 -6.98 -5.04 6.07
CA LEU A 64 -5.78 -4.80 6.87
C LEU A 64 -6.13 -4.16 8.22
N ILE A 65 -7.14 -3.28 8.25
CA ILE A 65 -7.67 -2.71 9.50
C ILE A 65 -8.32 -3.81 10.35
N GLU A 66 -9.11 -4.70 9.75
CA GLU A 66 -9.74 -5.82 10.46
C GLU A 66 -8.71 -6.73 11.13
N GLN A 67 -7.60 -7.05 10.45
CA GLN A 67 -6.52 -7.88 11.00
C GLN A 67 -5.84 -7.31 12.25
N VAL A 68 -5.93 -5.99 12.51
CA VAL A 68 -5.38 -5.36 13.72
C VAL A 68 -6.28 -5.59 14.94
N HIS A 69 -7.58 -5.84 14.74
CA HIS A 69 -8.56 -5.96 15.82
C HIS A 69 -8.71 -7.39 16.37
N GLU A 70 -8.08 -8.40 15.75
CA GLU A 70 -8.05 -9.81 16.19
C GLU A 70 -6.80 -10.17 17.03
#